data_AF-A0A9E0LK75-F1
#
_entry.id   AF-A0A9E0LK75-F1
#
_cell.length_a   1.000
_cell.length_b   1.000
_cell.length_c   1.000
_cell.angle_alpha   90.00
_cell.angle_beta   90.00
_cell.angle_gamma   90.00
#
_symmetry.space_group_name_H-M   'P 1'
#
loop_
_entity.id
_entity.type
_entity.pdbx_description
1 polymer ?
#
loop_
_entity_poly.entity_id
_entity_poly.type
_entity_poly.pdbx_seq_one_letter_code
_entity_poly.pdbx_strand_id
1 'polypeptide(L)'
;MLAIAFAGNMLTAQPVALCREAHPPSASAIEAIEKNAQAAPETKAYCLLQLAYCYITGGDATSLEKELKTSGLANSRALSRRMGRHGLSVILWASSVSLMSHSETVKHEIIKKEISSEDRAVADKAIVAAMEQLGHGYSDPQALHLYLIASGLSRMTGNAKNEQNCTKILNDAIQAREANKTLDVTQVKVVASILDSMAYGLVPIRIPDYQGQTTEKARTIDMKNFDESERLKLRAAALLDCLPNTDQERRKAHRDLALWYLQLGKGDKSLKEKKELFKLVGVKDDKILYPQPATCGHPLWWSLEKVAVYAKCGMG
;
A
#
# COMPACT_ATOMS: atom_id res chain seq x y z
N MET A 1 -18.99 58.63 -2.97
CA MET A 1 -18.10 59.29 -2.00
C MET A 1 -18.64 59.05 -0.61
N LEU A 2 -17.95 58.25 0.21
CA LEU A 2 -18.10 58.27 1.67
C LEU A 2 -16.79 57.73 2.25
N ALA A 3 -15.98 58.68 2.72
CA ALA A 3 -14.74 58.45 3.43
C ALA A 3 -15.06 58.01 4.86
N ILE A 4 -14.51 56.88 5.28
CA ILE A 4 -14.53 56.45 6.68
C ILE A 4 -13.28 57.03 7.33
N ALA A 5 -13.51 57.92 8.29
CA ALA A 5 -12.48 58.53 9.12
C ALA A 5 -11.90 57.50 10.10
N PHE A 6 -10.57 57.38 10.05
CA PHE A 6 -9.72 56.72 11.02
C PHE A 6 -9.63 57.56 12.31
N ALA A 7 -9.56 56.87 13.45
CA ALA A 7 -8.54 56.97 14.49
C ALA A 7 -9.11 56.92 15.92
N GLY A 8 -8.51 56.04 16.72
CA GLY A 8 -8.28 56.32 18.14
C GLY A 8 -9.11 55.54 19.15
N ASN A 9 -8.79 54.26 19.35
CA ASN A 9 -8.32 53.90 20.69
C ASN A 9 -7.41 52.67 20.62
N MET A 10 -6.15 52.92 20.96
CA MET A 10 -5.07 51.95 21.03
C MET A 10 -4.75 51.69 22.50
N LEU A 11 -4.31 50.45 22.78
CA LEU A 11 -3.48 50.06 23.92
C LEU A 11 -4.17 49.78 25.27
N THR A 12 -4.70 48.57 25.41
CA THR A 12 -4.15 47.56 26.35
C THR A 12 -4.50 46.15 25.83
N ALA A 13 -3.89 45.75 24.72
CA ALA A 13 -3.86 44.34 24.34
C ALA A 13 -2.81 43.64 25.21
N GLN A 14 -3.23 43.09 26.34
CA GLN A 14 -2.53 41.93 26.87
C GLN A 14 -2.71 40.82 25.83
N PRO A 15 -1.63 40.19 25.33
CA PRO A 15 -1.80 39.02 24.50
C PRO A 15 -2.41 37.94 25.40
N VAL A 16 -3.66 37.58 25.16
CA VAL A 16 -4.13 36.26 25.54
C VAL A 16 -3.26 35.30 24.75
N ALA A 17 -2.17 34.88 25.38
CA ALA A 17 -1.46 33.69 24.98
C ALA A 17 -2.52 32.60 24.93
N LEU A 18 -2.99 32.29 23.71
CA LEU A 18 -3.61 31.01 23.41
C LEU A 18 -2.50 29.99 23.60
N CYS A 19 -2.25 29.66 24.88
CA CYS A 19 -1.65 28.41 25.29
C CYS A 19 -2.52 27.33 24.68
N ARG A 20 -2.11 26.89 23.49
CA ARG A 20 -2.40 25.56 22.99
C ARG A 20 -2.02 24.64 24.15
N GLU A 21 -3.01 24.07 24.82
CA GLU A 21 -2.74 23.10 25.89
C GLU A 21 -1.82 22.04 25.31
N ALA A 22 -0.59 22.00 25.83
CA ALA A 22 0.35 20.93 25.56
C ALA A 22 -0.21 19.68 26.25
N HIS A 23 -1.04 18.92 25.55
CA HIS A 23 -1.44 17.61 26.02
C HIS A 23 -0.44 16.55 25.53
N PRO A 24 0.06 15.68 26.43
CA PRO A 24 0.72 14.43 26.06
C PRO A 24 -0.25 13.25 26.30
N PRO A 25 -0.93 12.68 25.27
CA PRO A 25 -1.68 11.44 25.46
C PRO A 25 -1.33 10.30 24.49
N SER A 26 -0.19 10.36 23.79
CA SER A 26 0.20 9.32 22.83
C SER A 26 0.70 8.02 23.47
N ALA A 27 1.44 8.11 24.58
CA ALA A 27 1.89 6.93 25.32
C ALA A 27 0.70 6.10 25.85
N SER A 28 -0.36 6.79 26.29
CA SER A 28 -1.59 6.15 26.77
C SER A 28 -2.36 5.43 25.65
N ALA A 29 -2.33 5.94 24.41
CA ALA A 29 -2.98 5.28 23.27
C ALA A 29 -2.22 4.03 22.82
N ILE A 30 -0.89 4.12 22.69
CA ILE A 30 -0.02 3.00 22.33
C ILE A 30 -0.17 1.88 23.36
N GLU A 31 -0.02 2.20 24.64
CA GLU A 31 -0.13 1.24 25.74
C GLU A 31 -1.52 0.57 25.79
N ALA A 32 -2.59 1.32 25.53
CA ALA A 32 -3.95 0.77 25.47
C ALA A 32 -4.12 -0.25 24.33
N ILE A 33 -3.47 -0.05 23.18
CA ILE A 33 -3.51 -0.99 22.05
C ILE A 33 -2.68 -2.25 22.39
N GLU A 34 -1.48 -2.07 22.92
CA GLU A 34 -0.57 -3.18 23.26
C GLU A 34 -1.17 -4.11 24.31
N LYS A 35 -1.71 -3.53 25.39
CA LYS A 35 -2.30 -4.27 26.52
C LYS A 35 -3.67 -4.88 26.23
N ASN A 36 -4.22 -4.67 25.04
CA ASN A 36 -5.52 -5.23 24.71
C ASN A 36 -5.44 -6.77 24.55
N ALA A 37 -5.92 -7.52 25.54
CA ALA A 37 -5.84 -8.98 25.51
C ALA A 37 -6.76 -9.65 24.48
N GLN A 38 -7.74 -8.93 23.91
CA GLN A 38 -8.75 -9.48 23.00
C GLN A 38 -8.37 -9.36 21.52
N ALA A 39 -7.41 -8.50 21.17
CA ALA A 39 -6.98 -8.28 19.81
C ALA A 39 -5.85 -9.23 19.40
N ALA A 40 -5.93 -9.76 18.17
CA ALA A 40 -4.83 -10.49 17.57
C ALA A 40 -3.61 -9.56 17.35
N PRO A 41 -2.36 -10.08 17.39
CA PRO A 41 -1.16 -9.26 17.26
C PRO A 41 -1.12 -8.42 15.97
N GLU A 42 -1.57 -8.96 14.85
CA GLU A 42 -1.63 -8.27 13.56
C GLU A 42 -2.64 -7.11 13.57
N THR A 43 -3.74 -7.27 14.32
CA THR A 43 -4.73 -6.20 14.50
C THR A 43 -4.14 -5.06 15.31
N LYS A 44 -3.40 -5.37 16.38
CA LYS A 44 -2.69 -4.36 17.18
C LYS A 44 -1.65 -3.63 16.35
N ALA A 45 -0.82 -4.38 15.62
CA ALA A 45 0.19 -3.82 14.73
C ALA A 45 -0.43 -2.92 13.66
N TYR A 46 -1.54 -3.34 13.04
CA TYR A 46 -2.27 -2.50 12.09
C TYR A 46 -2.72 -1.17 12.70
N CYS A 47 -3.36 -1.19 13.88
CA CYS A 47 -3.81 0.02 14.56
C CYS A 47 -2.64 0.94 14.96
N LEU A 48 -1.54 0.38 15.44
CA LEU A 48 -0.32 1.12 15.79
C LEU A 48 0.31 1.78 14.55
N LEU A 49 0.35 1.09 13.40
CA LEU A 49 0.83 1.64 12.14
C LEU A 49 -0.10 2.73 11.58
N GLN A 50 -1.41 2.61 11.77
CA GLN A 50 -2.37 3.66 11.42
C GLN A 50 -2.15 4.92 12.27
N LEU A 51 -1.90 4.75 13.57
CA LEU A 51 -1.57 5.84 14.47
C LEU A 51 -0.28 6.54 14.01
N ALA A 52 0.79 5.77 13.75
CA ALA A 52 2.04 6.31 13.22
C ALA A 52 1.84 7.08 11.91
N TYR A 53 1.08 6.51 10.96
CA TYR A 53 0.75 7.17 9.70
C TYR A 53 0.00 8.49 9.91
N CYS A 54 -0.94 8.54 10.85
CA CYS A 54 -1.70 9.76 11.17
C CYS A 54 -0.77 10.87 11.68
N TYR A 55 0.18 10.55 12.56
CA TYR A 55 1.19 11.50 13.03
C TYR A 55 2.13 11.98 11.92
N ILE A 56 2.60 11.06 11.07
CA ILE A 56 3.50 11.38 9.95
C ILE A 56 2.82 12.29 8.92
N THR A 57 1.53 12.10 8.66
CA THR A 57 0.78 12.87 7.65
C THR A 57 0.11 14.13 8.21
N GLY A 58 0.16 14.36 9.53
CA GLY A 58 -0.52 15.48 10.18
C GLY A 58 -2.04 15.36 10.19
N GLY A 59 -2.57 14.13 10.21
CA GLY A 59 -3.98 13.85 10.37
C GLY A 59 -4.51 14.15 11.78
N ASP A 60 -5.81 13.99 11.99
CA ASP A 60 -6.44 14.18 13.31
C ASP A 60 -6.15 13.01 14.26
N ALA A 61 -4.94 13.03 14.82
CA ALA A 61 -4.46 12.01 15.76
C ALA A 61 -5.34 11.90 17.01
N THR A 62 -5.90 13.02 17.50
CA THR A 62 -6.76 13.03 18.68
C THR A 62 -8.06 12.27 18.45
N SER A 63 -8.71 12.49 17.31
CA SER A 63 -9.92 11.74 16.94
C SER A 63 -9.63 10.26 16.74
N LEU A 64 -8.49 9.93 16.09
CA LEU A 64 -8.09 8.53 15.89
C LEU A 64 -7.78 7.83 17.22
N GLU A 65 -7.02 8.47 18.11
CA GLU A 65 -6.75 7.93 19.45
C GLU A 65 -8.04 7.70 20.23
N LYS A 66 -8.97 8.66 20.17
CA LYS A 66 -10.27 8.54 20.83
C LYS A 66 -11.03 7.36 20.26
N GLU A 67 -11.09 7.20 18.93
CA GLU A 67 -11.74 6.06 18.27
C GLU A 67 -11.09 4.73 18.70
N LEU A 68 -9.77 4.64 18.71
CA LEU A 68 -9.04 3.43 19.12
C LEU A 68 -9.27 3.09 20.61
N LYS A 69 -9.41 4.10 21.48
CA LYS A 69 -9.72 3.95 22.91
C LYS A 69 -11.20 3.61 23.16
N THR A 70 -12.15 4.29 22.50
CA THR A 70 -13.60 4.20 22.79
C THR A 70 -14.32 3.11 22.04
N SER A 71 -13.94 2.83 20.79
CA SER A 71 -14.64 1.83 19.96
C SER A 71 -14.37 0.41 20.45
N GLY A 72 -13.38 0.26 21.32
CA GLY A 72 -12.84 -1.02 21.74
C GLY A 72 -12.31 -1.78 20.53
N LEU A 73 -11.03 -2.12 20.57
CA LEU A 73 -10.54 -3.34 19.93
C LEU A 73 -11.41 -4.59 20.27
N ALA A 74 -12.34 -4.47 21.24
CA ALA A 74 -13.45 -5.39 21.57
C ALA A 74 -14.35 -5.77 20.39
N ASN A 75 -14.50 -4.91 19.35
CA ASN A 75 -15.09 -5.32 18.07
C ASN A 75 -14.00 -5.78 17.09
N SER A 76 -13.06 -6.59 17.58
CA SER A 76 -12.06 -7.29 16.78
C SER A 76 -12.71 -7.96 15.57
N ARG A 77 -13.92 -8.51 15.67
CA ARG A 77 -14.64 -9.06 14.51
C ARG A 77 -14.97 -8.03 13.42
N ALA A 78 -15.20 -6.76 13.72
CA ALA A 78 -15.46 -5.72 12.73
C ALA A 78 -14.15 -5.23 12.07
N LEU A 79 -13.07 -5.09 12.84
CA LEU A 79 -11.73 -4.76 12.33
C LEU A 79 -11.08 -5.94 11.58
N SER A 80 -11.19 -7.16 12.09
CA SER A 80 -10.83 -8.41 11.41
C SER A 80 -11.78 -8.73 10.25
N ARG A 81 -13.03 -8.25 10.22
CA ARG A 81 -13.85 -8.25 8.98
C ARG A 81 -13.36 -7.18 8.00
N ARG A 82 -12.89 -6.02 8.46
CA ARG A 82 -12.24 -5.02 7.58
C ARG A 82 -10.93 -5.58 7.00
N MET A 83 -10.09 -6.24 7.79
CA MET A 83 -8.86 -6.89 7.30
C MET A 83 -9.13 -8.19 6.52
N GLY A 84 -10.10 -9.00 6.96
CA GLY A 84 -10.43 -10.32 6.38
C GLY A 84 -11.36 -10.29 5.18
N ARG A 85 -12.24 -9.27 5.02
CA ARG A 85 -12.96 -9.01 3.76
C ARG A 85 -12.17 -8.10 2.80
N HIS A 86 -11.10 -7.46 3.27
CA HIS A 86 -10.25 -6.61 2.43
C HIS A 86 -8.75 -6.85 2.69
N GLY A 87 -8.24 -8.06 2.42
CA GLY A 87 -6.80 -8.23 2.21
C GLY A 87 -6.26 -7.23 1.17
N LEU A 88 -7.12 -6.85 0.21
CA LEU A 88 -6.93 -5.75 -0.73
C LEU A 88 -6.67 -4.38 -0.07
N SER A 89 -7.27 -4.04 1.08
CA SER A 89 -7.04 -2.73 1.72
C SER A 89 -5.65 -2.61 2.31
N VAL A 90 -5.10 -3.70 2.87
CA VAL A 90 -3.74 -3.69 3.44
C VAL A 90 -2.70 -3.68 2.32
N ILE A 91 -2.92 -4.44 1.23
CA ILE A 91 -2.05 -4.43 0.04
C ILE A 91 -2.01 -3.04 -0.59
N LEU A 92 -3.18 -2.42 -0.81
CA LEU A 92 -3.26 -1.07 -1.38
C LEU A 92 -2.61 -0.03 -0.46
N TRP A 93 -2.78 -0.16 0.86
CA TRP A 93 -2.11 0.72 1.81
C TRP A 93 -0.59 0.55 1.78
N ALA A 94 -0.08 -0.68 1.72
CA ALA A 94 1.34 -0.97 1.60
C ALA A 94 1.94 -0.37 0.31
N SER A 95 1.23 -0.49 -0.82
CA SER A 95 1.61 0.16 -2.08
C SER A 95 1.66 1.69 -1.96
N SER A 96 0.66 2.30 -1.31
CA SER A 96 0.63 3.75 -1.08
C SER A 96 1.75 4.23 -0.17
N VAL A 97 2.01 3.53 0.95
CA VAL A 97 3.10 3.88 1.88
C VAL A 97 4.46 3.69 1.20
N SER A 98 4.63 2.61 0.42
CA SER A 98 5.83 2.39 -0.38
C SER A 98 6.09 3.57 -1.34
N LEU A 99 5.08 4.01 -2.08
CA LEU A 99 5.17 5.18 -2.96
C LEU A 99 5.53 6.46 -2.20
N MET A 100 4.82 6.75 -1.11
CA MET A 100 5.07 7.94 -0.30
C MET A 100 6.50 7.98 0.27
N SER A 101 7.05 6.81 0.62
CA SER A 101 8.38 6.72 1.23
C SER A 101 9.53 6.94 0.22
N HIS A 102 9.29 6.76 -1.08
CA HIS A 102 10.32 6.88 -2.12
C HIS A 102 10.18 8.15 -2.98
N SER A 103 8.99 8.78 -3.02
CA SER A 103 8.72 9.95 -3.84
C SER A 103 8.65 11.21 -3.01
N GLU A 104 9.67 12.07 -3.12
CA GLU A 104 9.67 13.39 -2.47
C GLU A 104 8.49 14.26 -2.92
N THR A 105 8.09 14.19 -4.20
CA THR A 105 6.94 14.93 -4.72
C THR A 105 5.63 14.50 -4.06
N VAL A 106 5.36 13.18 -3.99
CA VAL A 106 4.16 12.65 -3.34
C VAL A 106 4.20 12.88 -1.83
N LYS A 107 5.39 12.79 -1.23
CA LYS A 107 5.62 13.09 0.18
C LYS A 107 5.26 14.54 0.49
N HIS A 108 5.68 15.52 -0.32
CA HIS A 108 5.33 16.93 -0.12
C HIS A 108 3.83 17.24 -0.34
N GLU A 109 3.16 16.54 -1.25
CA GLU A 109 1.71 16.72 -1.47
C GLU A 109 0.86 16.19 -0.30
N ILE A 110 1.27 15.06 0.29
CA ILE A 110 0.52 14.40 1.36
C ILE A 110 0.94 14.91 2.74
N ILE A 111 2.24 15.12 2.96
CA ILE A 111 2.79 15.73 4.17
C ILE A 111 2.77 17.25 3.98
N LYS A 112 1.61 17.85 4.28
CA LYS A 112 1.37 19.29 4.09
C LYS A 112 2.20 20.18 5.03
N LYS A 113 2.80 19.61 6.07
CA LYS A 113 3.61 20.30 7.09
C LYS A 113 4.78 19.44 7.47
N GLU A 114 5.94 20.07 7.70
CA GLU A 114 7.10 19.37 8.26
C GLU A 114 6.70 18.63 9.54
N ILE A 115 7.07 17.35 9.63
CA ILE A 115 6.74 16.49 10.76
C ILE A 115 7.43 17.06 11.99
N SER A 116 6.65 17.48 12.99
CA SER A 116 7.19 17.98 14.26
C SER A 116 8.06 16.92 14.94
N SER A 117 9.00 17.37 15.78
CA SER A 117 9.90 16.45 16.48
C SER A 117 9.12 15.49 17.42
N GLU A 118 8.04 15.99 17.98
CA GLU A 118 7.12 15.29 18.87
C GLU A 118 6.32 14.24 18.10
N ASP A 119 5.67 14.62 16.99
CA ASP A 119 4.90 13.69 16.16
C ASP A 119 5.79 12.58 15.59
N ARG A 120 7.03 12.92 15.23
CA ARG A 120 8.03 11.95 14.77
C ARG A 120 8.39 10.95 15.88
N ALA A 121 8.64 11.43 17.09
CA ALA A 121 8.98 10.57 18.23
C ALA A 121 7.81 9.64 18.61
N VAL A 122 6.56 10.12 18.50
CA VAL A 122 5.38 9.31 18.74
C VAL A 122 5.18 8.27 17.63
N ALA A 123 5.30 8.67 16.37
CA ALA A 123 5.20 7.76 15.24
C ALA A 123 6.24 6.64 15.34
N ASP A 124 7.48 6.96 15.67
CA ASP A 124 8.55 5.97 15.86
C ASP A 124 8.24 4.98 16.99
N LYS A 125 7.72 5.46 18.13
CA LYS A 125 7.30 4.57 19.22
C LYS A 125 6.17 3.63 18.79
N ALA A 126 5.18 4.14 18.05
CA ALA A 126 4.09 3.32 17.55
C ALA A 126 4.57 2.29 16.52
N ILE A 127 5.55 2.63 15.66
CA ILE A 127 6.15 1.69 14.71
C ILE A 127 6.91 0.58 15.45
N VAL A 128 7.71 0.92 16.47
CA VAL A 128 8.44 -0.06 17.28
C VAL A 128 7.47 -1.01 17.97
N ALA A 129 6.45 -0.47 18.64
CA ALA A 129 5.40 -1.27 19.27
C ALA A 129 4.70 -2.19 18.25
N ALA A 130 4.41 -1.70 17.04
CA ALA A 130 3.81 -2.53 15.99
C ALA A 130 4.72 -3.70 15.59
N MET A 131 6.02 -3.44 15.42
CA MET A 131 7.00 -4.47 15.10
C MET A 131 7.11 -5.53 16.20
N GLU A 132 7.03 -5.12 17.47
CA GLU A 132 7.02 -6.03 18.61
C GLU A 132 5.78 -6.93 18.62
N GLN A 133 4.61 -6.40 18.26
CA GLN A 133 3.38 -7.21 18.12
C GLN A 133 3.48 -8.22 16.98
N LEU A 134 4.09 -7.86 15.84
CA LEU A 134 4.31 -8.79 14.73
C LEU A 134 5.33 -9.90 15.06
N GLY A 135 6.21 -9.65 16.03
CA GLY A 135 7.18 -10.61 16.53
C GLY A 135 8.23 -11.00 15.50
N HIS A 136 8.51 -12.31 15.38
CA HIS A 136 9.40 -12.90 14.36
C HIS A 136 8.65 -13.89 13.46
N GLY A 137 7.32 -13.82 13.46
CA GLY A 137 6.44 -14.84 12.86
C GLY A 137 6.30 -14.68 11.35
N TYR A 138 7.18 -15.29 10.56
CA TYR A 138 7.07 -15.39 9.10
C TYR A 138 5.89 -16.28 8.62
N SER A 139 5.11 -16.82 9.56
CA SER A 139 4.06 -17.81 9.29
C SER A 139 2.75 -17.18 8.79
N ASP A 140 2.45 -15.93 9.15
CA ASP A 140 1.27 -15.23 8.64
C ASP A 140 1.64 -14.38 7.40
N PRO A 141 1.11 -14.71 6.21
CA PRO A 141 1.31 -13.91 5.01
C PRO A 141 0.85 -12.44 5.17
N GLN A 142 -0.13 -12.14 6.03
CA GLN A 142 -0.60 -10.76 6.24
C GLN A 142 0.42 -9.89 7.00
N ALA A 143 1.21 -10.49 7.89
CA ALA A 143 2.25 -9.79 8.65
C ALA A 143 3.31 -9.15 7.75
N LEU A 144 3.63 -9.76 6.60
CA LEU A 144 4.61 -9.22 5.65
C LEU A 144 4.19 -7.85 5.09
N HIS A 145 2.90 -7.63 4.83
CA HIS A 145 2.43 -6.32 4.36
C HIS A 145 2.57 -5.26 5.46
N LEU A 146 2.35 -5.63 6.71
CA LEU A 146 2.53 -4.75 7.86
C LEU A 146 4.00 -4.40 8.08
N TYR A 147 4.94 -5.33 7.86
CA TYR A 147 6.38 -5.01 7.84
C TYR A 147 6.76 -4.07 6.69
N LEU A 148 6.15 -4.22 5.51
CA LEU A 148 6.39 -3.29 4.40
C LEU A 148 5.90 -1.89 4.74
N ILE A 149 4.72 -1.77 5.35
CA ILE A 149 4.20 -0.49 5.86
C ILE A 149 5.15 0.08 6.91
N ALA A 150 5.54 -0.71 7.92
CA ALA A 150 6.45 -0.28 8.97
C ALA A 150 7.80 0.22 8.42
N SER A 151 8.34 -0.47 7.40
CA SER A 151 9.57 -0.07 6.71
C SER A 151 9.41 1.31 6.05
N GLY A 152 8.33 1.50 5.27
CA GLY A 152 8.06 2.77 4.60
C GLY A 152 7.81 3.93 5.57
N LEU A 153 7.07 3.70 6.66
CA LEU A 153 6.87 4.71 7.70
C LEU A 153 8.18 5.06 8.43
N SER A 154 9.01 4.07 8.74
CA SER A 154 10.33 4.29 9.36
C SER A 154 11.24 5.14 8.46
N ARG A 155 11.20 4.93 7.15
CA ARG A 155 11.93 5.78 6.20
C ARG A 155 11.41 7.21 6.23
N MET A 156 10.10 7.40 6.29
CA MET A 156 9.50 8.74 6.33
C MET A 156 9.85 9.52 7.61
N THR A 157 10.03 8.83 8.73
CA THR A 157 10.51 9.43 10.00
C THR A 157 12.03 9.58 10.07
N GLY A 158 12.78 9.01 9.11
CA GLY A 158 14.24 9.02 9.09
C GLY A 158 14.89 7.96 10.01
N ASN A 159 14.11 6.99 10.48
CA ASN A 159 14.59 5.92 11.35
C ASN A 159 15.20 4.76 10.55
N ALA A 160 16.45 4.94 10.11
CA ALA A 160 17.17 3.98 9.27
C ALA A 160 17.33 2.60 9.92
N LYS A 161 17.44 2.52 11.25
CA LYS A 161 17.59 1.25 11.97
C LYS A 161 16.32 0.40 11.85
N ASN A 162 15.16 1.00 12.09
CA ASN A 162 13.88 0.29 11.98
C ASN A 162 13.57 -0.09 10.53
N GLU A 163 13.88 0.78 9.57
CA GLU A 163 13.78 0.49 8.15
C GLU A 163 14.63 -0.74 7.76
N GLN A 164 15.90 -0.78 8.17
CA GLN A 164 16.81 -1.89 7.89
C GLN A 164 16.32 -3.19 8.51
N ASN A 165 15.83 -3.15 9.75
CA ASN A 165 15.27 -4.32 10.43
C ASN A 165 14.05 -4.88 9.68
N CYS A 166 13.09 -4.03 9.31
CA CYS A 166 11.91 -4.46 8.54
C CYS A 166 12.31 -5.01 7.17
N THR A 167 13.21 -4.32 6.47
CA THR A 167 13.70 -4.73 5.15
C THR A 167 14.42 -6.08 5.21
N LYS A 168 15.20 -6.32 6.26
CA LYS A 168 15.83 -7.63 6.48
C LYS A 168 14.78 -8.73 6.65
N ILE A 169 13.79 -8.52 7.54
CA ILE A 169 12.69 -9.48 7.76
C ILE A 169 11.95 -9.80 6.44
N LEU A 170 11.63 -8.78 5.64
CA LEU A 170 10.99 -8.95 4.35
C LEU A 170 11.86 -9.75 3.38
N ASN A 171 13.15 -9.41 3.26
CA ASN A 171 14.07 -10.10 2.36
C ASN A 171 14.29 -11.56 2.77
N ASP A 172 14.45 -11.83 4.06
CA ASP A 172 14.59 -13.18 4.59
C ASP A 172 13.33 -14.01 4.27
N ALA A 173 12.13 -13.42 4.43
CA ALA A 173 10.87 -14.06 4.10
C ALA A 173 10.74 -14.34 2.59
N ILE A 174 11.08 -13.36 1.74
CA ILE A 174 11.04 -13.53 0.28
C ILE A 174 12.01 -14.64 -0.15
N GLN A 175 13.25 -14.61 0.34
CA GLN A 175 14.28 -15.61 0.00
C GLN A 175 13.90 -17.02 0.46
N ALA A 176 13.38 -17.16 1.68
CA ALA A 176 12.91 -18.44 2.19
C ALA A 176 11.80 -19.03 1.32
N ARG A 177 10.99 -18.18 0.69
CA ARG A 177 9.90 -18.60 -0.21
C ARG A 177 10.43 -18.92 -1.60
N GLU A 178 11.28 -18.08 -2.18
CA GLU A 178 11.96 -18.35 -3.45
C GLU A 178 12.74 -19.68 -3.43
N ALA A 179 13.27 -20.09 -2.28
CA ALA A 179 14.01 -21.34 -2.11
C ALA A 179 13.12 -22.60 -1.96
N ASN A 180 11.83 -22.44 -1.64
CA ASN A 180 10.94 -23.56 -1.36
C ASN A 180 10.17 -24.00 -2.62
N LYS A 181 10.22 -25.30 -2.96
CA LYS A 181 9.54 -25.86 -4.14
C LYS A 181 8.08 -26.26 -3.89
N THR A 182 7.65 -26.37 -2.64
CA THR A 182 6.29 -26.76 -2.24
C THR A 182 5.59 -25.60 -1.56
N LEU A 183 5.46 -24.48 -2.26
CA LEU A 183 4.83 -23.27 -1.72
C LEU A 183 3.31 -23.38 -1.74
N ASP A 184 2.70 -22.93 -0.66
CA ASP A 184 1.27 -22.67 -0.61
C ASP A 184 0.91 -21.51 -1.56
N VAL A 185 -0.21 -21.65 -2.29
CA VAL A 185 -0.65 -20.68 -3.30
C VAL A 185 -0.86 -19.30 -2.68
N THR A 186 -1.40 -19.23 -1.46
CA THR A 186 -1.61 -17.95 -0.77
C THR A 186 -0.29 -17.28 -0.42
N GLN A 187 0.71 -18.05 0.02
CA GLN A 187 2.06 -17.53 0.28
C GLN A 187 2.72 -16.97 -0.99
N VAL A 188 2.62 -17.68 -2.13
CA VAL A 188 3.15 -17.20 -3.42
C VAL A 188 2.55 -15.85 -3.77
N LYS A 189 1.21 -15.73 -3.71
CA LYS A 189 0.49 -14.51 -4.07
C LYS A 189 0.85 -13.33 -3.15
N VAL A 190 1.02 -13.59 -1.86
CA VAL A 190 1.43 -12.57 -0.90
C VAL A 190 2.85 -12.06 -1.17
N VAL A 191 3.81 -12.96 -1.39
CA VAL A 191 5.19 -12.54 -1.64
C VAL A 191 5.29 -11.77 -2.96
N ALA A 192 4.57 -12.22 -3.99
CA ALA A 192 4.46 -11.49 -5.24
C ALA A 192 3.86 -10.09 -5.04
N SER A 193 2.81 -9.93 -4.23
CA SER A 193 2.21 -8.62 -3.96
C SER A 193 3.11 -7.67 -3.15
N ILE A 194 3.96 -8.21 -2.26
CA ILE A 194 4.99 -7.45 -1.56
C ILE A 194 6.01 -6.91 -2.56
N LEU A 195 6.54 -7.76 -3.43
CA LEU A 195 7.50 -7.38 -4.46
C LEU A 195 6.92 -6.32 -5.42
N ASP A 196 5.67 -6.48 -5.85
CA ASP A 196 4.99 -5.50 -6.67
C ASP A 196 4.76 -4.16 -5.94
N SER A 197 4.43 -4.19 -4.65
CA SER A 197 4.28 -2.97 -3.84
C SER A 197 5.61 -2.24 -3.64
N MET A 198 6.72 -2.97 -3.51
CA MET A 198 8.07 -2.39 -3.48
C MET A 198 8.42 -1.77 -4.84
N ALA A 199 8.17 -2.49 -5.93
CA ALA A 199 8.42 -2.00 -7.30
C ALA A 199 7.61 -0.72 -7.61
N TYR A 200 6.33 -0.70 -7.22
CA TYR A 200 5.46 0.46 -7.40
C TYR A 200 5.97 1.71 -6.66
N GLY A 201 6.67 1.52 -5.54
CA GLY A 201 7.32 2.61 -4.82
C GLY A 201 8.41 3.32 -5.65
N LEU A 202 9.10 2.58 -6.51
CA LEU A 202 10.20 3.07 -7.34
C LEU A 202 9.72 3.64 -8.69
N VAL A 203 8.82 2.91 -9.36
CA VAL A 203 8.24 3.31 -10.65
C VAL A 203 6.72 3.22 -10.56
N PRO A 204 6.03 4.35 -10.29
CA PRO A 204 4.61 4.37 -9.91
C PRO A 204 3.67 4.30 -11.11
N ILE A 205 3.83 3.26 -11.92
CA ILE A 205 2.97 3.00 -13.07
C ILE A 205 1.89 2.00 -12.66
N ARG A 206 0.62 2.43 -12.70
CA ARG A 206 -0.53 1.56 -12.52
C ARG A 206 -1.04 1.09 -13.86
N ILE A 207 -1.21 -0.22 -14.00
CA ILE A 207 -1.84 -0.82 -15.17
C ILE A 207 -3.34 -0.93 -14.90
N PRO A 208 -4.19 -0.11 -15.53
CA PRO A 208 -5.63 -0.21 -15.34
C PRO A 208 -6.13 -1.55 -15.90
N ASP A 209 -7.16 -2.13 -15.28
CA ASP A 209 -7.78 -3.33 -15.83
C ASP A 209 -8.45 -3.01 -17.16
N TYR A 210 -9.17 -1.90 -17.30
CA TYR A 210 -9.80 -1.52 -18.57
C TYR A 210 -8.86 -0.75 -19.50
N GLN A 211 -9.19 -0.76 -20.80
CA GLN A 211 -8.49 0.04 -21.82
C GLN A 211 -8.73 1.53 -21.57
N GLY A 212 -8.00 2.10 -20.61
CA GLY A 212 -7.90 3.54 -20.44
C GLY A 212 -7.06 4.12 -21.56
N GLN A 213 -7.47 5.26 -22.12
CA GLN A 213 -6.58 6.10 -22.91
C GLN A 213 -5.49 6.62 -21.97
N THR A 214 -4.40 5.86 -21.79
CA THR A 214 -3.24 6.37 -21.07
C THR A 214 -2.46 7.29 -21.99
N THR A 215 -2.80 8.57 -21.94
CA THR A 215 -2.10 9.71 -22.55
C THR A 215 -1.04 10.28 -21.61
N GLU A 216 -0.60 9.54 -20.58
CA GLU A 216 0.53 9.98 -19.76
C GLU A 216 1.83 9.71 -20.52
N LYS A 217 2.45 10.79 -21.00
CA LYS A 217 3.81 10.78 -21.55
C LYS A 217 4.74 10.09 -20.55
N ALA A 218 5.68 9.29 -21.08
CA ALA A 218 6.74 8.67 -20.31
C ALA A 218 7.40 9.72 -19.40
N ARG A 219 7.16 9.60 -18.09
CA ARG A 219 7.90 10.39 -17.10
C ARG A 219 9.37 10.02 -17.26
N THR A 220 10.27 10.99 -17.17
CA THR A 220 11.70 10.70 -17.08
C THR A 220 11.92 9.89 -15.81
N ILE A 221 12.15 8.60 -15.96
CA ILE A 221 12.37 7.68 -14.84
C ILE A 221 13.87 7.50 -14.69
N ASP A 222 14.34 7.63 -13.45
CA ASP A 222 15.71 7.30 -13.10
C ASP A 222 16.00 5.82 -13.42
N MET A 223 17.10 5.57 -14.13
CA MET A 223 17.43 4.23 -14.61
C MET A 223 17.73 3.26 -13.47
N LYS A 224 18.29 3.73 -12.35
CA LYS A 224 18.51 2.88 -11.16
C LYS A 224 17.18 2.44 -10.55
N ASN A 225 16.22 3.35 -10.41
CA ASN A 225 14.86 3.00 -9.98
C ASN A 225 14.16 2.06 -10.96
N PHE A 226 14.37 2.25 -12.27
CA PHE A 226 13.85 1.32 -13.28
C PHE A 226 14.43 -0.10 -13.12
N ASP A 227 15.76 -0.23 -13.06
CA ASP A 227 16.43 -1.53 -12.99
C ASP A 227 16.02 -2.30 -11.72
N GLU A 228 15.94 -1.61 -10.58
CA GLU A 228 15.51 -2.23 -9.33
C GLU A 228 14.00 -2.58 -9.34
N SER A 229 13.15 -1.69 -9.87
CA SER A 229 11.72 -1.97 -10.04
C SER A 229 11.50 -3.17 -10.97
N GLU A 230 12.23 -3.24 -12.07
CA GLU A 230 12.18 -4.36 -13.02
C GLU A 230 12.60 -5.66 -12.32
N ARG A 231 13.71 -5.65 -11.58
CA ARG A 231 14.18 -6.81 -10.81
C ARG A 231 13.12 -7.34 -9.85
N LEU A 232 12.44 -6.45 -9.12
CA LEU A 232 11.38 -6.81 -8.18
C LEU A 232 10.17 -7.40 -8.91
N LYS A 233 9.72 -6.80 -10.02
CA LYS A 233 8.60 -7.32 -10.81
C LYS A 233 8.88 -8.68 -11.44
N LEU A 234 10.10 -8.90 -11.94
CA LEU A 234 10.51 -10.18 -12.51
C LEU A 234 10.59 -11.28 -11.44
N ARG A 235 11.02 -10.96 -10.21
CA ARG A 235 10.96 -11.90 -9.07
C ARG A 235 9.51 -12.26 -8.72
N ALA A 236 8.60 -11.28 -8.72
CA ALA A 236 7.18 -11.52 -8.47
C ALA A 236 6.57 -12.45 -9.53
N ALA A 237 6.85 -12.20 -10.81
CA ALA A 237 6.40 -13.04 -11.91
C ALA A 237 6.97 -14.46 -11.82
N ALA A 238 8.26 -14.61 -11.50
CA ALA A 238 8.90 -15.93 -11.34
C ALA A 238 8.26 -16.77 -10.22
N LEU A 239 7.84 -16.15 -9.12
CA LEU A 239 7.08 -16.82 -8.07
C LEU A 239 5.70 -17.27 -8.55
N LEU A 240 4.98 -16.37 -9.25
CA LEU A 240 3.65 -16.68 -9.79
C LEU A 240 3.71 -17.73 -10.92
N ASP A 241 4.83 -17.85 -11.61
CA ASP A 241 5.06 -18.86 -12.64
C ASP A 241 5.05 -20.30 -12.11
N CYS A 242 5.22 -20.48 -10.80
CA CYS A 242 5.06 -21.78 -10.15
C CYS A 242 3.58 -22.20 -10.02
N LEU A 243 2.63 -21.29 -10.23
CA LEU A 243 1.20 -21.58 -10.14
C LEU A 243 0.66 -22.24 -11.42
N PRO A 244 -0.48 -22.96 -11.37
CA PRO A 244 -1.09 -23.55 -12.55
C PRO A 244 -1.35 -22.52 -13.66
N ASN A 245 -1.30 -22.96 -14.93
CA ASN A 245 -1.52 -22.08 -16.08
C ASN A 245 -2.90 -21.39 -16.08
N THR A 246 -3.87 -21.91 -15.32
CA THR A 246 -5.22 -21.36 -15.15
C THR A 246 -5.32 -20.29 -14.06
N ASP A 247 -4.27 -20.07 -13.27
CA ASP A 247 -4.27 -19.09 -12.20
C ASP A 247 -4.35 -17.65 -12.76
N GLN A 248 -5.24 -16.86 -12.17
CA GLN A 248 -5.54 -15.51 -12.64
C GLN A 248 -4.37 -14.56 -12.42
N GLU A 249 -3.70 -14.66 -11.28
CA GLU A 249 -2.63 -13.78 -10.86
C GLU A 249 -1.36 -14.04 -11.65
N ARG A 250 -1.06 -15.31 -11.97
CA ARG A 250 0.00 -15.65 -12.92
C ARG A 250 -0.21 -15.01 -14.30
N ARG A 251 -1.41 -15.17 -14.88
CA ARG A 251 -1.74 -14.54 -16.18
C ARG A 251 -1.69 -13.02 -16.09
N LYS A 252 -2.23 -12.45 -15.00
CA LYS A 252 -2.23 -11.01 -14.76
C LYS A 252 -0.80 -10.45 -14.65
N ALA A 253 0.14 -11.16 -14.04
CA ALA A 253 1.53 -10.72 -13.92
C ALA A 253 2.20 -10.47 -15.28
N HIS A 254 2.09 -11.41 -16.23
CA HIS A 254 2.63 -11.21 -17.58
C HIS A 254 1.90 -10.13 -18.36
N ARG A 255 0.58 -10.02 -18.20
CA ARG A 255 -0.23 -8.95 -18.81
C ARG A 255 0.21 -7.57 -18.29
N ASP A 256 0.35 -7.43 -16.98
CA ASP A 256 0.73 -6.17 -16.33
C ASP A 256 2.20 -5.82 -16.67
N LEU A 257 3.11 -6.79 -16.70
CA LEU A 257 4.49 -6.58 -17.18
C LEU A 257 4.54 -6.13 -18.64
N ALA A 258 3.77 -6.78 -19.53
CA ALA A 258 3.72 -6.40 -20.93
C ALA A 258 3.27 -4.95 -21.13
N LEU A 259 2.23 -4.53 -20.39
CA LEU A 259 1.71 -3.16 -20.44
C LEU A 259 2.65 -2.15 -19.76
N TRP A 260 3.30 -2.54 -18.66
CA TRP A 260 4.30 -1.72 -17.97
C TRP A 260 5.50 -1.43 -18.86
N TYR A 261 6.06 -2.46 -19.52
CA TYR A 261 7.13 -2.28 -20.50
C TYR A 261 6.71 -1.42 -21.69
N LEU A 262 5.48 -1.59 -22.19
CA LEU A 262 4.96 -0.80 -23.30
C LEU A 262 4.88 0.70 -22.94
N GLN A 263 4.35 1.02 -21.75
CA GLN A 263 4.28 2.40 -21.25
C GLN A 263 5.67 3.03 -21.04
N LEU A 264 6.69 2.21 -20.81
CA LEU A 264 8.09 2.62 -20.68
C LEU A 264 8.88 2.60 -22.00
N GLY A 265 8.23 2.34 -23.14
CA GLY A 265 8.88 2.25 -24.44
C GLY A 265 9.82 1.04 -24.62
N LYS A 266 9.71 0.01 -23.77
CA LYS A 266 10.52 -1.22 -23.83
C LYS A 266 9.82 -2.29 -24.67
N GLY A 267 9.66 -2.02 -25.97
CA GLY A 267 8.87 -2.83 -26.91
C GLY A 267 9.27 -4.32 -26.94
N ASP A 268 10.55 -4.64 -26.98
CA ASP A 268 11.04 -6.03 -27.05
C ASP A 268 10.69 -6.82 -25.78
N LYS A 269 10.82 -6.19 -24.61
CA LYS A 269 10.44 -6.80 -23.32
C LYS A 269 8.93 -6.97 -23.23
N SER A 270 8.15 -5.98 -23.67
CA SER A 270 6.70 -6.09 -23.78
C SER A 270 6.28 -7.29 -24.65
N LEU A 271 6.89 -7.44 -25.83
CA LEU A 271 6.61 -8.54 -26.74
C LEU A 271 6.94 -9.92 -26.14
N LYS A 272 8.02 -10.02 -25.36
CA LYS A 272 8.38 -11.26 -24.66
C LYS A 272 7.30 -11.68 -23.67
N GLU A 273 6.84 -10.76 -22.83
CA GLU A 273 5.81 -11.04 -21.82
C GLU A 273 4.44 -11.35 -22.46
N LYS A 274 4.08 -10.68 -23.56
CA LYS A 274 2.91 -11.04 -24.36
C LYS A 274 2.96 -12.48 -24.86
N LYS A 275 4.12 -12.93 -25.36
CA LYS A 275 4.30 -14.31 -25.85
C LYS A 275 4.08 -15.32 -24.73
N GLU A 276 4.57 -15.06 -23.51
CA GLU A 276 4.31 -15.95 -22.37
C GLU A 276 2.84 -15.95 -21.99
N LEU A 277 2.19 -14.77 -21.89
CA LEU A 277 0.75 -14.68 -21.65
C LEU A 277 -0.07 -15.47 -22.69
N PHE A 278 0.27 -15.33 -23.97
CA PHE A 278 -0.42 -16.04 -25.05
C PHE A 278 -0.30 -17.56 -24.93
N LYS A 279 0.84 -18.07 -24.45
CA LYS A 279 0.98 -19.50 -24.15
C LYS A 279 0.10 -19.94 -22.97
N LEU A 280 0.01 -19.12 -21.92
CA LEU A 280 -0.79 -19.43 -20.73
C LEU A 280 -2.30 -19.41 -20.98
N VAL A 281 -2.75 -18.49 -21.84
CA VAL A 281 -4.17 -18.32 -22.18
C VAL A 281 -4.58 -19.19 -23.38
N GLY A 282 -3.64 -19.53 -24.28
CA GLY A 282 -3.94 -20.23 -25.53
C GLY A 282 -4.50 -19.32 -26.64
N VAL A 283 -4.42 -18.00 -26.45
CA VAL A 283 -4.94 -16.99 -27.39
C VAL A 283 -3.81 -16.07 -27.83
N LYS A 284 -3.68 -15.82 -29.14
CA LYS A 284 -2.64 -14.97 -29.76
C LYS A 284 -3.22 -13.66 -30.30
N ASP A 285 -3.98 -12.95 -29.48
CA ASP A 285 -4.61 -11.67 -29.84
C ASP A 285 -4.37 -10.66 -28.71
N ASP A 286 -3.86 -9.47 -29.06
CA ASP A 286 -3.58 -8.37 -28.13
C ASP A 286 -4.83 -7.90 -27.36
N LYS A 287 -6.04 -8.17 -27.87
CA LYS A 287 -7.28 -7.84 -27.17
C LYS A 287 -7.38 -8.49 -25.79
N ILE A 288 -6.72 -9.62 -25.55
CA ILE A 288 -6.75 -10.27 -24.23
C ILE A 288 -6.00 -9.49 -23.15
N LEU A 289 -5.19 -8.49 -23.53
CA LEU A 289 -4.53 -7.59 -22.58
C LEU A 289 -5.53 -6.69 -21.86
N TYR A 290 -6.76 -6.59 -22.36
CA TYR A 290 -7.82 -5.81 -21.74
C TYR A 290 -9.05 -6.72 -21.55
N PRO A 291 -9.54 -6.90 -20.31
CA PRO A 291 -10.77 -7.63 -20.07
C PRO A 291 -11.94 -6.91 -20.74
N GLN A 292 -12.89 -7.72 -21.22
CA GLN A 292 -14.14 -7.20 -21.75
C GLN A 292 -15.08 -6.85 -20.59
N PRO A 293 -15.99 -5.87 -20.75
CA PRO A 293 -17.07 -5.69 -19.80
C PRO A 293 -17.98 -6.93 -19.83
N ALA A 294 -18.19 -7.58 -18.67
CA ALA A 294 -19.17 -8.63 -18.50
C ALA A 294 -20.47 -8.09 -17.86
N THR A 295 -21.43 -8.99 -17.63
CA THR A 295 -22.68 -8.68 -16.94
C THR A 295 -22.40 -8.19 -15.50
N CYS A 296 -23.20 -7.22 -15.03
CA CYS A 296 -23.06 -6.60 -13.70
C CYS A 296 -21.75 -5.81 -13.47
N GLY A 297 -21.00 -5.45 -14.51
CA GLY A 297 -19.76 -4.67 -14.36
C GLY A 297 -18.55 -5.49 -13.89
N HIS A 298 -18.66 -6.82 -13.83
CA HIS A 298 -17.50 -7.68 -13.64
C HIS A 298 -16.68 -7.75 -14.94
N PRO A 299 -15.34 -7.74 -14.88
CA PRO A 299 -14.50 -7.93 -16.06
C PRO A 299 -14.51 -9.40 -16.51
N LEU A 300 -14.73 -9.64 -17.81
CA LEU A 300 -14.51 -10.94 -18.46
C LEU A 300 -13.07 -11.01 -18.94
N TRP A 301 -12.27 -11.82 -18.25
CA TRP A 301 -10.86 -12.01 -18.54
C TRP A 301 -10.63 -13.12 -19.56
N TRP A 302 -9.54 -12.98 -20.33
CA TRP A 302 -8.95 -14.03 -21.17
C TRP A 302 -9.85 -14.61 -22.28
N SER A 303 -10.97 -13.95 -22.60
CA SER A 303 -11.86 -14.35 -23.69
C SER A 303 -11.89 -13.31 -24.79
N LEU A 304 -11.98 -13.78 -26.04
CA LEU A 304 -12.26 -12.95 -27.22
C LEU A 304 -13.75 -12.94 -27.57
N GLU A 305 -14.51 -13.91 -27.09
CA GLU A 305 -15.94 -14.01 -27.37
C GLU A 305 -16.66 -12.85 -26.71
N LYS A 306 -17.32 -12.02 -27.53
CA LYS A 306 -18.22 -10.99 -27.03
C LYS A 306 -19.43 -11.69 -26.43
N VAL A 307 -19.52 -11.74 -25.11
CA VAL A 307 -20.71 -12.24 -24.43
C VAL A 307 -21.84 -11.25 -24.69
N ALA A 308 -22.83 -11.66 -25.49
CA ALA A 308 -24.00 -10.84 -25.76
C ALA A 308 -24.73 -10.56 -24.43
N VAL A 309 -24.87 -9.28 -24.11
CA VAL A 309 -25.40 -8.80 -22.82
C VAL A 309 -26.90 -9.04 -22.76
N TYR A 310 -27.33 -10.25 -22.40
CA TYR A 310 -28.76 -10.60 -22.29
C TYR A 310 -29.22 -11.03 -20.89
N ALA A 311 -28.35 -11.02 -19.87
CA ALA A 311 -28.82 -11.27 -18.50
C ALA A 311 -29.08 -9.94 -17.78
N LYS A 312 -30.36 -9.68 -17.48
CA LYS A 312 -30.73 -8.70 -16.45
C LYS A 312 -30.03 -9.14 -15.17
N CYS A 313 -29.14 -8.30 -14.66
CA CYS A 313 -28.62 -8.45 -13.31
C CYS A 313 -29.82 -8.45 -12.36
N GLY A 314 -30.13 -9.61 -11.78
CA GLY A 314 -31.27 -9.76 -10.88
C GLY A 314 -31.04 -8.90 -9.64
N MET A 315 -31.67 -7.72 -9.59
CA MET A 315 -32.11 -7.19 -8.31
C MET A 315 -33.33 -8.02 -7.91
N GLY A 316 -33.07 -9.09 -7.16
CA GLY A 316 -34.03 -9.79 -6.33
C GLY A 316 -33.77 -9.40 -4.89
#